data_AF-A0A4Y9ZJW0-F1
#
_entry.id   AF-A0A4Y9ZJW0-F1
#
_cell.length_a   1.000
_cell.length_b   1.000
_cell.length_c   1.000
_cell.angle_alpha   90.00
_cell.angle_beta   90.00
_cell.angle_gamma   90.00
#
_symmetry.space_group_name_H-M   'P 1'
#
loop_
_entity.id
_entity.type
_entity.pdbx_description
1 polymer ?
#
loop_
_entity_poly.entity_id
_entity_poly.type
_entity_poly.pdbx_seq_one_letter_code
_entity_poly.pdbx_strand_id
1 'polypeptide(L)'
;MAEQGSTVIVNADDYEVFMAIFPQGIQDRRSFRFKHFEKAMVGARFSIDRGTGNGPVRKFYLPNTIGGAPVNFHANHGQHARDLDRHQVQFIVKVLRKVYGWNSETFIVA
;
A
#
# COMPACT_ATOMS: atom_id res chain seq x y z
N MET A 1 -2.33 22.74 -1.07
CA MET A 1 -3.50 22.25 -0.33
C MET A 1 -3.98 21.03 -1.11
N ALA A 2 -3.91 19.83 -0.54
CA ALA A 2 -4.27 18.60 -1.26
C ALA A 2 -5.80 18.45 -1.29
N GLU A 3 -6.37 18.23 -2.48
CA GLU A 3 -7.79 17.90 -2.66
C GLU A 3 -8.18 16.69 -1.81
N GLN A 4 -9.33 16.79 -1.14
CA GLN A 4 -9.93 15.69 -0.40
C GLN A 4 -10.36 14.58 -1.38
N GLY A 5 -9.91 13.34 -1.13
CA GLY A 5 -10.66 12.14 -1.46
C GLY A 5 -10.89 11.86 -2.95
N SER A 6 -9.85 11.89 -3.79
CA SER A 6 -9.97 11.36 -5.14
C SER A 6 -10.26 9.86 -5.08
N THR A 7 -11.43 9.45 -5.54
CA THR A 7 -11.80 8.05 -5.70
C THR A 7 -10.75 7.31 -6.54
N VAL A 8 -10.25 6.19 -6.03
CA VAL A 8 -9.27 5.33 -6.71
C VAL A 8 -10.02 4.15 -7.32
N ILE A 9 -10.04 4.10 -8.65
CA ILE A 9 -10.61 2.98 -9.39
C ILE A 9 -9.57 1.86 -9.47
N VAL A 10 -9.94 0.67 -9.00
CA VAL A 10 -9.09 -0.52 -8.92
C VAL A 10 -9.84 -1.75 -9.46
N ASN A 11 -9.13 -2.83 -9.81
CA ASN A 11 -9.79 -4.11 -10.09
C ASN A 11 -10.20 -4.82 -8.78
N ALA A 12 -10.98 -5.90 -8.89
CA ALA A 12 -11.47 -6.65 -7.73
C ALA A 12 -10.33 -7.20 -6.84
N ASP A 13 -9.28 -7.78 -7.43
CA ASP A 13 -8.13 -8.32 -6.68
C ASP A 13 -7.44 -7.24 -5.83
N ASP A 14 -7.20 -6.06 -6.41
CA ASP A 14 -6.50 -4.96 -5.76
C ASP A 14 -7.41 -4.30 -4.69
N TYR A 15 -8.73 -4.28 -4.92
CA TYR A 15 -9.70 -3.83 -3.93
C TYR A 15 -9.68 -4.67 -2.66
N GLU A 16 -9.64 -6.01 -2.78
CA GLU A 16 -9.53 -6.90 -1.62
C GLU A 16 -8.26 -6.62 -0.80
N VAL A 17 -7.14 -6.29 -1.47
CA VAL A 17 -5.90 -5.88 -0.80
C VAL A 17 -6.11 -4.60 0.00
N PHE A 18 -6.71 -3.57 -0.60
CA PHE A 18 -6.96 -2.30 0.08
C PHE A 18 -7.94 -2.47 1.25
N MET A 19 -9.00 -3.26 1.08
CA MET A 19 -9.93 -3.58 2.18
C MET A 19 -9.26 -4.36 3.31
N ALA A 20 -8.33 -5.26 2.98
CA ALA A 20 -7.57 -6.00 3.99
C ALA A 20 -6.65 -5.09 4.81
N ILE A 21 -6.03 -4.07 4.19
CA ILE A 21 -5.12 -3.17 4.91
C ILE A 21 -5.82 -1.97 5.55
N PHE A 22 -6.94 -1.47 5.02
CA PHE A 22 -7.75 -0.40 5.61
C PHE A 22 -8.96 -0.99 6.35
N PRO A 23 -8.80 -1.50 7.59
CA PRO A 23 -9.92 -2.09 8.29
C PRO A 23 -10.99 -1.04 8.60
N GLN A 24 -12.25 -1.32 8.22
CA GLN A 24 -13.44 -0.78 8.91
C GLN A 24 -13.75 -1.55 10.20
N GLY A 25 -13.14 -2.72 10.36
CA GLY A 25 -13.36 -3.63 11.48
C GLY A 25 -13.44 -5.06 10.97
N ILE A 26 -12.33 -5.79 11.08
CA ILE A 26 -12.21 -7.10 11.71
C ILE A 26 -10.75 -7.52 11.58
N GLN A 27 -10.21 -7.95 12.72
CA GLN A 27 -8.86 -8.42 12.96
C GLN A 27 -8.65 -9.84 12.42
N ASP A 28 -8.84 -10.09 11.13
CA ASP A 28 -8.50 -11.42 10.64
C ASP A 28 -6.99 -11.52 10.50
N ARG A 29 -6.38 -12.36 11.33
CA ARG A 29 -4.93 -12.54 11.54
C ARG A 29 -4.22 -13.16 10.33
N ARG A 30 -4.68 -12.90 9.11
CA ARG A 30 -4.08 -13.41 7.89
C ARG A 30 -2.87 -12.55 7.57
N SER A 31 -1.69 -13.12 7.78
CA SER A 31 -0.44 -12.59 7.22
C SER A 31 -0.67 -12.30 5.74
N PHE A 32 -0.61 -11.02 5.37
CA PHE A 32 -0.86 -10.58 4.01
C PHE A 32 0.47 -10.47 3.27
N ARG A 33 0.59 -11.09 2.10
CA ARG A 33 1.86 -11.08 1.37
C ARG A 33 2.19 -9.68 0.86
N PHE A 34 3.38 -9.20 1.17
CA PHE A 34 3.85 -7.88 0.72
C PHE A 34 3.84 -7.73 -0.81
N LYS A 35 4.07 -8.83 -1.55
CA LYS A 35 3.97 -8.85 -3.01
C LYS A 35 2.56 -8.50 -3.52
N HIS A 36 1.51 -8.87 -2.80
CA HIS A 36 0.14 -8.53 -3.18
C HIS A 36 -0.11 -7.03 -2.95
N PHE A 37 0.45 -6.45 -1.87
CA PHE A 37 0.46 -5.00 -1.66
C PHE A 37 1.17 -4.26 -2.81
N GLU A 38 2.35 -4.73 -3.21
CA GLU A 38 3.10 -4.15 -4.34
C GLU A 38 2.26 -4.15 -5.63
N LYS A 39 1.59 -5.27 -5.95
CA LYS A 39 0.70 -5.37 -7.12
C LYS A 39 -0.42 -4.33 -7.05
N ALA A 40 -1.11 -4.22 -5.91
CA ALA A 40 -2.22 -3.29 -5.74
C ALA A 40 -1.79 -1.82 -5.86
N MET A 41 -0.61 -1.47 -5.33
CA MET A 41 -0.04 -0.12 -5.49
C MET A 41 0.27 0.21 -6.96
N VAL A 42 0.79 -0.74 -7.75
CA VAL A 42 0.97 -0.57 -9.19
C VAL A 42 -0.38 -0.40 -9.91
N GLY A 43 -1.39 -1.19 -9.51
CA GLY A 43 -2.77 -1.02 -9.98
C GLY A 43 -3.29 0.40 -9.74
N ALA A 44 -2.98 0.97 -8.58
CA ALA A 44 -3.26 2.36 -8.23
C ALA A 44 -2.29 3.39 -8.86
N ARG A 45 -1.56 3.00 -9.93
CA ARG A 45 -0.66 3.84 -10.74
C ARG A 45 0.64 4.29 -10.07
N PHE A 46 1.04 3.68 -8.96
CA PHE A 46 2.35 3.95 -8.38
C PHE A 46 3.47 3.27 -9.15
N SER A 47 4.60 3.95 -9.27
CA SER A 47 5.85 3.34 -9.72
C SER A 47 6.60 2.77 -8.51
N ILE A 48 7.25 1.60 -8.67
CA ILE A 48 8.00 0.96 -7.59
C ILE A 48 9.47 0.84 -7.98
N ASP A 49 10.36 1.41 -7.17
CA ASP A 49 11.79 1.07 -7.18
C ASP A 49 12.05 0.00 -6.11
N ARG A 50 12.52 -1.16 -6.58
CA ARG A 50 12.78 -2.33 -5.75
C ARG A 50 14.22 -2.35 -5.21
N GLY A 51 15.10 -1.46 -5.68
CA GLY A 51 16.53 -1.50 -5.40
C GLY A 51 17.23 -2.73 -6.00
N THR A 52 18.56 -2.73 -5.96
CA THR A 52 19.41 -3.86 -6.36
C THR A 52 19.56 -4.86 -5.22
N GLY A 53 18.56 -5.74 -5.03
CA GLY A 53 18.70 -6.88 -4.12
C GLY A 53 17.41 -7.40 -3.49
N ASN A 54 17.48 -8.64 -3.00
CA ASN A 54 16.44 -9.24 -2.17
C ASN A 54 16.53 -8.71 -0.71
N GLY A 55 16.14 -7.44 -0.51
CA GLY A 55 15.83 -6.83 0.80
C GLY A 55 16.15 -5.32 0.89
N PRO A 56 15.62 -4.55 1.87
CA PRO A 56 14.36 -4.70 2.58
C PRO A 56 13.40 -3.51 2.36
N VAL A 57 13.77 -2.47 1.62
CA VAL A 57 12.94 -1.26 1.44
C VAL A 57 12.47 -1.13 0.01
N ARG A 58 11.17 -0.94 -0.16
CA ARG A 58 10.54 -0.60 -1.43
C ARG A 58 10.17 0.86 -1.46
N LYS A 59 10.55 1.55 -2.52
CA LYS A 59 10.23 2.95 -2.74
C LYS A 59 9.06 3.05 -3.69
N PHE A 60 7.98 3.66 -3.23
CA PHE A 60 6.76 3.86 -4.00
C PHE A 60 6.68 5.34 -4.40
N TYR A 61 6.69 5.58 -5.70
CA TYR A 61 6.58 6.91 -6.27
C TYR A 61 5.13 7.19 -6.59
N LEU A 62 4.67 8.31 -6.05
CA LEU A 62 3.39 8.94 -6.30
C LEU A 62 3.08 9.03 -7.81
N PRO A 63 1.85 8.68 -8.25
CA PRO A 63 1.42 8.96 -9.61
C PRO A 63 1.41 10.47 -9.86
N ASN A 64 1.83 10.89 -11.05
CA ASN A 64 1.78 12.28 -11.52
C ASN A 64 2.59 13.31 -10.71
N THR A 65 3.48 12.88 -9.80
CA THR A 65 4.43 13.78 -9.17
C THR A 65 5.80 13.66 -9.81
N ILE A 66 6.27 14.74 -10.44
CA ILE A 66 7.63 14.83 -10.95
C ILE A 66 8.54 15.26 -9.79
N GLY A 67 9.50 14.41 -9.40
CA GLY A 67 10.49 14.73 -8.36
C GLY A 67 9.99 14.64 -6.91
N GLY A 68 8.78 14.10 -6.67
CA GLY A 68 8.26 13.88 -5.32
C GLY A 68 9.08 12.85 -4.52
N ALA A 69 9.25 13.07 -3.21
CA ALA A 69 9.91 12.11 -2.34
C ALA A 69 9.11 10.78 -2.31
N PRO A 70 9.77 9.61 -2.48
CA PRO A 70 9.07 8.34 -2.47
C PRO A 70 8.58 7.98 -1.06
N VAL A 71 7.51 7.19 -1.01
CA VAL A 71 7.08 6.52 0.21
C VAL A 71 7.87 5.22 0.34
N ASN A 72 8.57 5.06 1.47
CA ASN A 72 9.39 3.89 1.74
C ASN A 72 8.63 2.89 2.61
N PHE A 73 8.50 1.64 2.16
CA PHE A 73 7.96 0.55 2.97
C PHE A 73 8.96 -0.58 3.08
N HIS A 74 9.17 -1.04 4.31
CA HIS A 74 10.06 -2.15 4.58
C HIS A 74 9.31 -3.47 4.41
N ALA A 75 9.82 -4.38 3.59
CA ALA A 75 9.51 -5.79 3.68
C ALA A 75 10.15 -6.34 4.96
N ASN A 76 9.49 -7.32 5.58
CA ASN A 76 10.03 -8.00 6.74
C ASN A 76 11.34 -8.74 6.43
N HIS A 77 12.08 -9.08 7.48
CA HIS A 77 13.28 -9.93 7.41
C HIS A 77 13.01 -11.32 8.04
N GLY A 78 13.78 -12.33 7.63
CA GLY A 78 13.71 -13.68 8.23
C GLY A 78 12.56 -14.55 7.70
N GLN A 79 12.04 -15.46 8.53
CA GLN A 79 11.01 -16.44 8.14
C GLN A 79 9.69 -15.80 7.65
N HIS A 80 9.42 -14.55 8.03
CA HIS A 80 8.23 -13.79 7.61
C HIS A 80 8.54 -12.71 6.57
N ALA A 81 9.68 -12.79 5.87
CA ALA A 81 10.11 -11.73 4.94
C ALA A 81 9.14 -11.44 3.79
N ARG A 82 8.19 -12.35 3.54
CA ARG A 82 7.19 -12.24 2.48
C ARG A 82 5.87 -11.66 2.96
N ASP A 83 5.68 -11.53 4.27
CA ASP A 83 4.41 -11.17 4.88
C ASP A 83 4.51 -9.82 5.58
N LEU A 84 3.44 -9.04 5.46
CA LEU A 84 3.21 -7.82 6.22
C LEU A 84 2.68 -8.20 7.60
N ASP A 85 3.43 -7.84 8.63
CA ASP A 85 2.94 -7.94 10.00
C ASP A 85 1.97 -6.79 10.34
N ARG A 86 1.32 -6.91 11.50
CA ARG A 86 0.36 -5.91 11.98
C ARG A 86 0.95 -4.50 12.09
N HIS A 87 2.18 -4.36 12.55
CA HIS A 87 2.82 -3.05 12.73
C HIS A 87 3.10 -2.39 11.37
N GLN A 88 3.56 -3.16 10.39
CA GLN A 88 3.78 -2.68 9.04
C GLN A 88 2.48 -2.28 8.36
N VAL A 89 1.41 -3.08 8.50
CA VAL A 89 0.08 -2.70 7.98
C VAL A 89 -0.38 -1.38 8.61
N GLN A 90 -0.28 -1.24 9.93
CA GLN A 90 -0.63 0.02 10.62
C GLN A 90 0.21 1.21 10.13
N PHE A 91 1.50 1.00 9.90
CA PHE A 91 2.37 2.04 9.35
C PHE A 91 1.97 2.45 7.93
N ILE A 92 1.74 1.47 7.04
CA ILE A 92 1.28 1.70 5.66
C ILE A 92 -0.01 2.51 5.68
N VAL A 93 -1.02 2.09 6.44
CA VAL A 93 -2.30 2.79 6.57
C VAL A 93 -2.12 4.22 7.05
N LYS A 94 -1.30 4.42 8.09
CA LYS A 94 -1.02 5.74 8.64
C LYS A 94 -0.40 6.66 7.59
N VAL A 95 0.56 6.17 6.81
CA VAL A 95 1.20 6.94 5.75
C VAL A 95 0.21 7.24 4.63
N LEU A 96 -0.54 6.25 4.16
CA LEU A 96 -1.50 6.44 3.07
C LEU A 96 -2.62 7.42 3.46
N ARG A 97 -3.15 7.34 4.69
CA ARG A 97 -4.08 8.33 5.25
C ARG A 97 -3.48 9.73 5.29
N LYS A 98 -2.24 9.85 5.78
CA LYS A 98 -1.58 11.15 5.96
C LYS A 98 -1.27 11.82 4.62
N VAL A 99 -0.82 11.06 3.63
CA VAL A 99 -0.32 11.60 2.36
C VAL A 99 -1.46 11.79 1.35
N TYR A 100 -2.43 10.87 1.32
CA TYR A 100 -3.48 10.85 0.28
C TYR A 100 -4.90 11.03 0.81
N GLY A 101 -5.09 11.03 2.13
CA GLY A 101 -6.43 10.98 2.73
C GLY A 101 -7.16 9.65 2.50
N TRP A 102 -6.46 8.61 2.02
CA TRP A 102 -7.10 7.33 1.67
C TRP A 102 -7.63 6.58 2.88
N ASN A 103 -8.84 6.05 2.74
CA ASN A 103 -9.54 5.20 3.69
C ASN A 103 -10.28 4.08 2.94
N SER A 104 -11.07 3.28 3.64
CA SER A 104 -11.84 2.19 3.02
C SER A 104 -12.88 2.66 1.99
N GLU A 105 -13.35 3.90 2.08
CA GLU A 105 -14.35 4.47 1.16
C GLU A 105 -13.69 5.07 -0.09
N THR A 106 -12.35 5.10 -0.14
CA THR A 106 -11.62 5.72 -1.25
C THR A 106 -11.57 4.84 -2.49
N PHE A 107 -11.77 3.53 -2.36
CA PHE A 107 -11.59 2.56 -3.45
C PHE A 107 -12.92 2.11 -4.04
N ILE A 108 -13.02 2.09 -5.37
CA ILE A 108 -14.17 1.55 -6.12
C ILE A 108 -13.67 0.53 -7.14
N VAL A 109 -14.41 -0.56 -7.30
CA VAL A 109 -14.12 -1.60 -8.29
C VAL A 109 -14.62 -1.17 -9.68
N ALA A 110 -13.76 -1.24 -10.70
CA ALA A 110 -14.10 -1.04 -12.12
C ALA A 110 -14.63 -2.31 -12.79
#